data_AF-A0A964R3N6-F1
#
_entry.id   AF-A0A964R3N6-F1
#
_cell.length_a   1.000
_cell.length_b   1.000
_cell.length_c   1.000
_cell.angle_alpha   90.00
_cell.angle_beta   90.00
_cell.angle_gamma   90.00
#
_symmetry.space_group_name_H-M   'P 1'
#
loop_
_entity.id
_entity.type
_entity.pdbx_description
1 polymer ?
#
loop_
_entity_poly.entity_id
_entity_poly.type
_entity_poly.pdbx_seq_one_letter_code
_entity_poly.pdbx_strand_id
1 'polypeptide(L)'
;MADRFMQTVLTPSVLAAQEHYYGRRAATGDAPGRDPLTEEERSFIEARDSFYMATITENGWPYVQHRGGKPGFLHVVSPTQLAFADYKGNRQMLSTG
;
A
#
# COMPACT_ATOMS: atom_id res chain seq x y z
N MET A 1 9.71 -4.72 -5.22
CA MET A 1 8.93 -4.90 -3.99
C MET A 1 9.52 -3.97 -2.94
N ALA A 2 8.71 -3.16 -2.28
CA ALA A 2 9.18 -2.15 -1.32
C ALA A 2 9.84 -2.81 -0.10
N ASP A 3 11.17 -2.79 -0.02
CA ASP A 3 11.94 -3.36 1.11
C ASP A 3 11.50 -2.74 2.44
N ARG A 4 11.13 -1.45 2.44
CA ARG A 4 10.62 -0.74 3.61
C ARG A 4 9.28 -1.30 4.09
N PHE A 5 8.42 -1.73 3.16
CA PHE A 5 7.15 -2.37 3.52
C PHE A 5 7.42 -3.69 4.24
N MET A 6 8.33 -4.52 3.70
CA MET A 6 8.69 -5.79 4.32
C MET A 6 9.28 -5.61 5.72
N GLN A 7 10.16 -4.61 5.91
CA GLN A 7 10.69 -4.27 7.24
C GLN A 7 9.57 -3.89 8.24
N THR A 8 8.52 -3.23 7.75
CA THR A 8 7.39 -2.79 8.58
C THR A 8 6.50 -3.96 9.01
N VAL A 9 6.20 -4.89 8.11
CA VAL A 9 5.23 -5.98 8.37
C VAL A 9 5.86 -7.24 8.97
N LEU A 10 7.17 -7.45 8.78
CA LEU A 10 7.90 -8.59 9.35
C LEU A 10 8.27 -8.33 10.82
N THR A 11 7.26 -8.33 11.68
CA THR A 11 7.42 -8.16 13.13
C THR A 11 8.11 -9.39 13.77
N PRO A 12 8.63 -9.28 15.00
CA PRO A 12 9.25 -10.42 15.69
C PRO A 12 8.33 -11.65 15.79
N SER A 13 7.03 -11.45 16.00
CA SER A 13 6.06 -12.55 16.05
C SER A 13 5.83 -13.19 14.69
N VAL A 14 5.82 -12.40 13.61
CA VAL A 14 5.73 -12.93 12.23
C VAL A 14 6.98 -13.74 11.89
N LEU A 15 8.17 -13.24 12.20
CA LEU A 15 9.42 -13.96 11.96
C LEU A 15 9.50 -15.26 12.78
N ALA A 16 9.08 -15.24 14.04
CA ALA A 16 9.01 -16.45 14.88
C ALA A 16 8.00 -17.47 14.32
N ALA A 17 6.85 -17.01 13.84
CA ALA A 17 5.87 -17.89 13.19
C ALA A 17 6.42 -18.48 11.88
N GLN A 18 7.14 -17.70 11.06
CA GLN A 18 7.76 -18.21 9.84
C GLN A 18 8.80 -19.30 10.14
N GLU A 19 9.66 -19.08 11.14
CA GLU A 19 10.62 -20.07 11.59
C GLU A 19 9.91 -21.35 12.10
N HIS A 20 8.87 -21.19 12.92
CA HIS A 20 8.13 -22.30 13.48
C HIS A 20 7.42 -23.16 12.42
N TYR A 21 6.71 -22.53 11.47
CA TYR A 21 5.90 -23.26 10.49
C TYR A 21 6.66 -23.65 9.22
N TYR A 22 7.68 -22.89 8.83
CA TYR A 22 8.38 -23.08 7.55
C TYR A 22 9.87 -23.40 7.71
N GLY A 23 10.41 -23.42 8.93
CA GLY A 23 11.83 -23.69 9.20
C GLY A 23 12.78 -22.64 8.62
N ARG A 24 12.24 -21.48 8.25
CA ARG A 24 13.00 -20.35 7.72
C ARG A 24 12.22 -19.07 7.97
N ARG A 25 12.95 -18.00 8.30
CA ARG A 25 12.42 -16.64 8.36
C ARG A 25 12.85 -15.80 7.16
N ALA A 26 12.02 -14.85 6.78
CA ALA A 26 12.40 -13.84 5.81
C ALA A 26 13.55 -12.97 6.36
N ALA A 27 14.44 -12.53 5.48
CA ALA A 27 15.44 -11.52 5.78
C ALA A 27 15.13 -10.28 4.95
N THR A 28 15.12 -9.12 5.59
CA THR A 28 15.02 -7.84 4.91
C THR A 28 16.41 -7.22 4.81
N GLY A 29 16.74 -6.73 3.61
CA GLY A 29 17.95 -5.92 3.42
C GLY A 29 17.79 -4.54 4.06
N ASP A 30 18.82 -3.72 3.90
CA ASP A 30 18.72 -2.30 4.21
C ASP A 30 17.78 -1.63 3.20
N ALA A 31 16.90 -0.75 3.68
CA ALA A 31 15.87 -0.13 2.85
C ALA A 31 16.02 1.39 2.91
N PRO A 32 15.92 2.12 1.78
CA PRO A 32 15.93 3.56 1.81
C PRO A 32 14.75 4.11 2.63
N GLY A 33 14.88 5.33 3.15
CA GLY A 33 13.85 5.93 4.01
C GLY A 33 12.48 6.05 3.34
N ARG A 34 12.44 6.25 2.02
CA ARG A 34 11.26 6.08 1.17
C ARG A 34 11.65 5.27 -0.06
N ASP A 35 10.86 4.24 -0.37
CA ASP A 35 11.04 3.45 -1.58
C ASP A 35 10.44 4.20 -2.77
N PRO A 36 11.27 4.63 -3.75
CA PRO A 36 10.75 5.26 -4.95
C PRO A 36 10.06 4.22 -5.84
N LEU A 37 8.93 4.62 -6.43
CA LEU A 37 8.21 3.82 -7.43
C LEU A 37 9.09 3.65 -8.68
N THR A 38 9.29 2.39 -9.03
CA THR A 38 9.96 1.96 -10.26
C THR A 38 9.09 2.25 -11.48
N GLU A 39 9.68 2.20 -12.68
CA GLU A 39 8.94 2.43 -13.92
C GLU A 39 7.84 1.38 -14.16
N GLU A 40 8.11 0.13 -13.79
CA GLU A 40 7.13 -0.96 -13.86
C GLU A 40 5.95 -0.72 -12.92
N GLU A 41 6.21 -0.31 -11.67
CA GLU A 41 5.17 0.02 -10.70
C GLU A 41 4.34 1.23 -11.15
N ARG A 42 4.97 2.25 -11.74
CA ARG A 42 4.26 3.41 -12.31
C ARG A 42 3.32 2.99 -13.43
N SER A 43 3.85 2.26 -14.41
CA SER A 43 3.07 1.76 -15.54
C SER A 43 1.89 0.89 -15.08
N PHE A 44 2.12 0.04 -14.06
CA PHE A 44 1.06 -0.76 -13.46
C PHE A 44 -0.03 0.09 -12.81
N ILE A 45 0.36 1.09 -12.00
CA ILE A 45 -0.53 1.97 -11.25
C ILE A 45 -1.40 2.82 -12.18
N GLU A 46 -0.81 3.44 -13.20
CA GLU A 46 -1.51 4.35 -14.11
C GLU A 46 -2.51 3.62 -15.02
N ALA A 47 -2.29 2.32 -15.25
CA ALA A 47 -3.21 1.46 -15.98
C ALA A 47 -4.37 0.91 -15.13
N ARG A 48 -4.54 1.35 -13.88
CA ARG A 48 -5.65 0.91 -13.02
C ARG A 48 -6.89 1.77 -13.18
N ASP A 49 -8.04 1.11 -13.16
CA ASP A 49 -9.39 1.70 -13.04
C ASP A 49 -9.94 1.57 -11.62
N SER A 50 -9.20 0.92 -10.71
CA SER A 50 -9.58 0.74 -9.32
C SER A 50 -8.38 0.45 -8.41
N PHE A 51 -8.52 0.74 -7.12
CA PHE A 51 -7.59 0.28 -6.08
C PHE A 51 -8.30 0.13 -4.73
N TYR A 52 -7.65 -0.57 -3.81
CA TYR A 52 -8.06 -0.65 -2.41
C TYR A 52 -7.18 0.25 -1.55
N MET A 53 -7.80 1.03 -0.68
CA MET A 53 -7.14 1.92 0.27
C MET A 53 -7.40 1.45 1.69
N ALA A 54 -6.33 1.17 2.43
CA ALA A 54 -6.41 0.83 3.85
C ALA A 54 -6.09 2.07 4.69
N THR A 55 -6.93 2.36 5.68
CA THR A 55 -6.74 3.43 6.66
C THR A 55 -6.98 2.91 8.08
N ILE A 56 -6.54 3.67 9.06
CA ILE A 56 -6.92 3.50 10.47
C ILE A 56 -7.77 4.72 10.80
N THR A 57 -8.98 4.51 11.30
CA THR A 57 -9.89 5.58 11.73
C THR A 57 -9.36 6.28 12.99
N GLU A 58 -9.92 7.43 13.34
CA GLU A 58 -9.50 8.26 14.47
C GLU A 58 -9.55 7.52 15.81
N ASN A 59 -10.43 6.53 15.92
CA ASN A 59 -10.60 5.66 17.08
C ASN A 59 -9.83 4.33 16.98
N GLY A 60 -8.91 4.19 16.01
CA GLY A 60 -7.97 3.07 15.92
C GLY A 60 -8.50 1.84 15.19
N TRP A 61 -9.66 1.90 14.52
CA TRP A 61 -10.20 0.76 13.80
C TRP A 61 -9.65 0.66 12.37
N PRO A 62 -9.24 -0.53 11.90
CA PRO A 62 -8.81 -0.70 10.53
C PRO A 62 -10.01 -0.62 9.58
N TYR A 63 -9.81 0.04 8.45
CA TYR A 63 -10.82 0.16 7.40
C TYR A 63 -10.19 -0.02 6.03
N VAL A 64 -10.90 -0.72 5.13
CA VAL A 64 -10.50 -0.89 3.74
C VAL A 64 -11.64 -0.45 2.85
N GLN A 65 -11.31 0.40 1.87
CA GLN A 65 -12.26 0.92 0.91
C GLN A 65 -11.77 0.69 -0.51
N HIS A 66 -12.70 0.36 -1.39
CA HIS A 66 -12.50 0.37 -2.83
C HIS A 66 -12.70 1.78 -3.39
N ARG A 67 -11.76 2.25 -4.22
CA ARG A 67 -11.87 3.48 -5.03
C ARG A 67 -11.84 3.11 -6.49
N GLY A 68 -12.82 3.56 -7.26
CA GLY A 68 -12.94 3.26 -8.69
C GLY A 68 -13.00 4.51 -9.56
N GLY A 69 -12.53 4.41 -10.79
CA GLY A 69 -12.49 5.48 -11.78
C GLY A 69 -12.27 4.94 -13.20
N LYS A 70 -12.11 5.82 -14.19
CA LYS A 70 -11.62 5.39 -15.51
C LYS A 70 -10.10 5.19 -15.46
N PRO A 71 -9.50 4.36 -16.33
CA PRO A 71 -8.05 4.30 -16.45
C PRO A 71 -7.42 5.70 -16.52
N GLY A 72 -6.36 5.90 -15.74
CA GLY A 72 -5.75 7.22 -15.54
C GLY A 72 -6.40 8.09 -14.46
N PHE A 73 -7.33 7.58 -13.63
CA PHE A 73 -7.81 8.35 -12.46
C PHE A 73 -6.85 8.32 -11.26
N LEU A 74 -5.94 7.34 -11.23
CA LEU A 74 -4.86 7.18 -10.25
C LEU A 74 -3.54 7.52 -10.95
N HIS A 75 -2.80 8.46 -10.38
CA HIS A 75 -1.60 9.05 -10.98
C HIS A 75 -0.40 8.92 -10.06
N VAL A 76 0.79 8.77 -10.66
CA VAL A 76 2.05 8.93 -9.97
C VAL A 76 2.57 10.35 -10.20
N VAL A 77 2.48 11.21 -9.19
CA VAL A 77 2.86 12.64 -9.31
C VAL A 77 4.30 12.90 -8.90
N SER A 78 4.95 11.97 -8.20
CA SER A 78 6.38 11.99 -7.91
C SER A 78 6.87 10.57 -7.63
N PRO A 79 8.19 10.32 -7.51
CA PRO A 79 8.69 9.00 -7.15
C PRO A 79 8.13 8.40 -5.86
N THR A 80 7.53 9.19 -4.97
CA THR A 80 6.99 8.67 -3.70
C THR A 80 5.59 9.19 -3.39
N GLN A 81 4.85 9.61 -4.41
CA GLN A 81 3.53 10.21 -4.21
C GLN A 81 2.55 9.80 -5.31
N LEU A 82 1.37 9.39 -4.85
CA LEU A 82 0.21 9.10 -5.67
C LEU A 82 -0.83 10.20 -5.49
N ALA A 83 -1.62 10.45 -6.53
CA ALA A 83 -2.81 11.30 -6.48
C ALA A 83 -3.95 10.59 -7.22
N PHE A 84 -5.19 10.77 -6.77
CA PHE A 84 -6.34 10.22 -7.47
C PHE A 84 -7.54 11.17 -7.40
N ALA A 85 -8.37 11.13 -8.42
CA ALA A 85 -9.65 11.81 -8.42
C ALA A 85 -10.66 11.05 -7.54
N ASP A 86 -11.25 11.72 -6.56
CA ASP A 86 -12.31 11.11 -5.74
C ASP A 86 -13.70 11.38 -6.34
N TYR A 87 -14.26 10.38 -7.00
CA TYR A 87 -15.57 10.51 -7.65
C TYR A 87 -16.72 10.34 -6.66
N LYS A 88 -17.84 11.03 -6.94
CA LYS A 88 -19.09 10.93 -6.16
C LYS A 88 -19.56 9.48 -5.92
N GLY A 89 -19.25 8.57 -6.83
CA GLY A 89 -19.58 7.14 -6.71
C GLY A 89 -18.88 6.40 -5.57
N ASN A 90 -17.72 6.88 -5.10
CA ASN A 90 -16.93 6.25 -4.04
C ASN A 90 -17.57 6.36 -2.65
N ARG A 91 -18.49 7.32 -2.47
CA ARG A 91 -19.53 7.49 -1.42
C ARG A 91 -19.13 7.43 0.07
N GLN A 92 -18.04 6.78 0.47
CA GLN A 92 -17.66 6.61 1.87
C GLN A 92 -16.46 7.52 2.18
N MET A 93 -16.60 8.30 3.24
CA MET A 93 -15.62 9.28 3.72
C MET A 93 -14.87 8.79 4.97
N LEU A 94 -15.01 7.51 5.35
CA LEU A 94 -14.42 6.94 6.58
C LEU A 94 -12.89 7.05 6.61
N SER A 95 -12.23 7.14 5.46
CA SER A 95 -10.78 7.34 5.38
C SER A 95 -10.31 8.78 5.65
N THR A 96 -11.22 9.73 5.89
CA THR A 96 -10.86 11.11 6.24
C THR A 96 -10.79 11.36 7.75
N GLY A 97 -11.21 10.40 8.56
CA GLY A 97 -11.36 10.51 10.02
C GLY A 97 -11.17 9.16 10.67
#